data_AF-M0PV71-F1
#
_entry.id   AF-M0PV71-F1
#
_cell.length_a   1.000
_cell.length_b   1.000
_cell.length_c   1.000
_cell.angle_alpha   90.00
_cell.angle_beta   90.00
_cell.angle_gamma   90.00
#
_symmetry.space_group_name_H-M   'P 1'
#
loop_
_entity.id
_entity.type
_entity.pdbx_description
1 polymer ?
#
loop_
_entity_poly.entity_id
_entity_poly.type
_entity_poly.pdbx_seq_one_letter_code
_entity_poly.pdbx_strand_id
1 'polypeptide(L)'
;MTETGQDTYSELTIAGETVTGSAGDILTTVQAAIESHDPDILVCSTSEIVPTLYEMATAAGVDDFSLSRWPDVDYQQLASRSTYASYGRVGHSPARYNVPGRAIIDESNTFFYGETNLDGILDLVSRSKKPVQELAWASIGNVLTAIQICEAYDRGVLVPWNSWRHEFYKPMGALHDADRGGFIFAPEVGLHENVHELDFSSLYPNIICTRNVSPDVIRCDCHSDHKDVPGLGYSICDDRGYLVDVLQPIIDARDEIKAAIRREKKRDGPDEDRLAELEGRSGALKWILVACFGYQGFSNAKFGRIECHEAINAFAREILLTAKLLY
;
A
#
# COMPACT_ATOMS: atom_id res chain seq x y z
N MET A 1 21.10 27.74 4.78
CA MET A 1 20.73 28.91 3.97
C MET A 1 19.22 28.98 3.96
N THR A 2 18.70 30.08 4.48
CA THR A 2 17.27 30.45 4.54
C THR A 2 16.79 30.86 3.15
N GLU A 3 16.00 30.01 2.51
CA GLU A 3 15.08 30.39 1.45
C GLU A 3 13.67 29.99 1.91
N THR A 4 13.11 30.82 2.79
CA THR A 4 11.65 30.97 2.88
C THR A 4 11.27 31.94 1.77
N GLY A 5 11.10 31.40 0.56
CA GLY A 5 10.33 32.12 -0.45
C GLY A 5 8.91 32.25 0.08
N GLN A 6 8.41 33.48 0.19
CA GLN A 6 6.98 33.72 0.33
C GLN A 6 6.35 33.33 -0.99
N ASP A 7 6.10 32.02 -1.18
CA ASP A 7 5.47 31.52 -2.38
C ASP A 7 4.04 32.04 -2.40
N THR A 8 3.82 33.14 -3.11
CA THR A 8 2.48 33.68 -3.33
C THR A 8 1.97 33.07 -4.62
N TYR A 9 0.90 32.29 -4.54
CA TYR A 9 0.24 31.79 -5.74
C TYR A 9 -0.34 32.97 -6.53
N SER A 10 -0.03 33.04 -7.83
CA SER A 10 -0.67 33.94 -8.80
C SER A 10 -1.72 33.21 -9.65
N GLU A 11 -1.71 31.89 -9.58
CA GLU A 11 -2.61 30.99 -10.29
C GLU A 11 -2.88 29.74 -9.43
N LEU A 12 -4.14 29.32 -9.33
CA LEU A 12 -4.54 28.09 -8.66
C LEU A 12 -5.71 27.45 -9.41
N THR A 13 -5.71 26.13 -9.55
CA THR A 13 -6.83 25.38 -10.14
C THR A 13 -7.63 24.68 -9.04
N ILE A 14 -8.94 24.90 -9.02
CA ILE A 14 -9.86 24.38 -8.00
C ILE A 14 -10.99 23.67 -8.74
N ALA A 15 -11.18 22.36 -8.50
CA ALA A 15 -12.21 21.55 -9.14
C ALA A 15 -12.27 21.67 -10.69
N GLY A 16 -11.12 21.87 -11.34
CA GLY A 16 -11.00 22.02 -12.80
C GLY A 16 -11.11 23.46 -13.33
N GLU A 17 -11.41 24.43 -12.46
CA GLU A 17 -11.47 25.85 -12.82
C GLU A 17 -10.18 26.56 -12.37
N THR A 18 -9.49 27.21 -13.32
CA THR A 18 -8.26 27.95 -13.04
C THR A 18 -8.57 29.41 -12.72
N VAL A 19 -8.06 29.87 -11.58
CA VAL A 19 -8.16 31.25 -11.12
C VAL A 19 -6.78 31.88 -11.21
N THR A 20 -6.69 33.02 -11.89
CA THR A 20 -5.47 33.84 -11.96
C THR A 20 -5.78 35.21 -11.40
N GLY A 21 -4.96 35.72 -10.48
CA GLY A 21 -5.25 37.01 -9.86
C GLY A 21 -4.33 37.38 -8.70
N SER A 22 -4.77 38.34 -7.91
CA SER A 22 -4.12 38.69 -6.64
C SER A 22 -4.31 37.58 -5.60
N ALA A 23 -3.53 37.62 -4.53
CA ALA A 23 -3.72 36.72 -3.38
C ALA A 23 -5.16 36.77 -2.86
N GLY A 24 -5.77 37.96 -2.79
CA GLY A 24 -7.16 38.13 -2.36
C GLY A 24 -8.17 37.44 -3.30
N ASP A 25 -7.97 37.51 -4.62
CA ASP A 25 -8.85 36.87 -5.60
C ASP A 25 -8.80 35.34 -5.46
N ILE A 26 -7.60 34.79 -5.29
CA ILE A 26 -7.39 33.35 -5.09
C ILE A 26 -8.02 32.89 -3.77
N LEU A 27 -7.74 33.57 -2.67
CA LEU A 27 -8.30 33.22 -1.35
C LEU A 27 -9.82 33.28 -1.33
N THR A 28 -10.40 34.33 -1.93
CA THR A 28 -11.86 34.47 -2.04
C THR A 28 -12.46 33.31 -2.83
N THR A 29 -11.81 32.90 -3.92
CA THR A 29 -12.32 31.80 -4.76
C THR A 29 -12.17 30.45 -4.07
N VAL A 30 -11.05 30.20 -3.37
CA VAL A 30 -10.86 29.00 -2.55
C VAL A 30 -11.92 28.93 -1.45
N GLN A 31 -12.12 30.00 -0.68
CA GLN A 31 -13.09 30.06 0.40
C GLN A 31 -14.51 29.78 -0.13
N ALA A 32 -14.91 30.45 -1.21
CA ALA A 32 -16.20 30.23 -1.85
C ALA A 32 -16.38 28.78 -2.33
N ALA A 33 -15.33 28.16 -2.89
CA ALA A 33 -15.38 26.76 -3.31
C ALA A 33 -15.54 25.82 -2.11
N ILE A 34 -14.81 26.05 -1.01
CA ILE A 34 -14.92 25.27 0.23
C ILE A 34 -16.31 25.40 0.85
N GLU A 35 -16.87 26.60 0.92
CA GLU A 35 -18.20 26.84 1.50
C GLU A 35 -19.32 26.27 0.62
N SER A 36 -19.19 26.40 -0.70
CA SER A 36 -20.22 25.92 -1.63
C SER A 36 -20.25 24.39 -1.74
N HIS A 37 -19.10 23.72 -1.68
CA HIS A 37 -19.02 22.27 -1.88
C HIS A 37 -18.91 21.49 -0.56
N ASP A 38 -18.46 22.13 0.52
CA ASP A 38 -18.13 21.53 1.82
C ASP A 38 -17.44 20.16 1.73
N PRO A 39 -16.26 20.05 1.06
CA PRO A 39 -15.66 18.76 0.72
C PRO A 39 -15.11 18.01 1.95
N ASP A 40 -15.46 16.74 2.11
CA ASP A 40 -14.86 15.88 3.16
C ASP A 40 -13.38 15.60 2.92
N ILE A 41 -12.95 15.62 1.66
CA ILE A 41 -11.59 15.30 1.23
C ILE A 41 -11.05 16.45 0.37
N LEU A 42 -9.91 17.00 0.76
CA LEU A 42 -9.12 17.94 -0.01
C LEU A 42 -8.06 17.16 -0.78
N VAL A 43 -8.26 17.00 -2.10
CA VAL A 43 -7.24 16.47 -2.99
C VAL A 43 -6.40 17.64 -3.47
N CYS A 44 -5.13 17.65 -3.11
CA CYS A 44 -4.20 18.73 -3.40
C CYS A 44 -3.03 18.19 -4.23
N SER A 45 -2.58 18.97 -5.22
CA SER A 45 -1.36 18.64 -5.97
C SER A 45 -0.13 18.54 -5.07
N THR A 46 -0.09 19.35 -4.01
CA THR A 46 0.82 19.23 -2.86
C THR A 46 0.12 19.68 -1.59
N SER A 47 0.41 19.05 -0.45
CA SER A 47 -0.14 19.48 0.84
C SER A 47 0.44 20.82 1.33
N GLU A 48 1.56 21.28 0.76
CA GLU A 48 2.12 22.62 1.03
C GLU A 48 1.19 23.76 0.61
N ILE A 49 0.19 23.50 -0.26
CA ILE A 49 -0.84 24.49 -0.59
C ILE A 49 -1.58 24.97 0.67
N VAL A 50 -1.78 24.08 1.66
CA VAL A 50 -2.49 24.41 2.89
C VAL A 50 -1.79 25.55 3.65
N PRO A 51 -0.55 25.40 4.17
CA PRO A 51 0.12 26.48 4.88
C PRO A 51 0.31 27.72 4.02
N THR A 52 0.61 27.58 2.72
CA THR A 52 0.80 28.73 1.83
C THR A 52 -0.44 29.59 1.70
N LEU A 53 -1.65 29.01 1.63
CA LEU A 53 -2.88 29.79 1.60
C LEU A 53 -3.12 30.57 2.90
N TYR A 54 -2.82 30.00 4.08
CA TYR A 54 -2.91 30.72 5.36
C TYR A 54 -1.87 31.86 5.44
N GLU A 55 -0.66 31.65 4.93
CA GLU A 55 0.36 32.70 4.84
C GLU A 55 -0.07 33.84 3.91
N MET A 56 -0.66 33.51 2.75
CA MET A 56 -1.23 34.47 1.82
C MET A 56 -2.37 35.27 2.46
N ALA A 57 -3.26 34.63 3.21
CA ALA A 57 -4.37 35.28 3.93
C ALA A 57 -3.84 36.29 4.96
N THR A 58 -2.85 35.88 5.75
CA THR A 58 -2.18 36.74 6.73
C THR A 58 -1.53 37.95 6.05
N ALA A 59 -0.82 37.75 4.93
CA ALA A 59 -0.15 38.82 4.20
C ALA A 59 -1.12 39.80 3.53
N ALA A 60 -2.29 39.32 3.10
CA ALA A 60 -3.34 40.12 2.47
C ALA A 60 -4.31 40.78 3.47
N GLY A 61 -4.23 40.44 4.76
CA GLY A 61 -5.16 40.92 5.79
C GLY A 61 -6.57 40.33 5.67
N VAL A 62 -6.67 39.06 5.27
CA VAL A 62 -7.93 38.31 5.16
C VAL A 62 -8.08 37.44 6.41
N ASP A 63 -8.73 37.99 7.45
CA ASP A 63 -8.79 37.36 8.78
C ASP A 63 -9.78 36.17 8.86
N ASP A 64 -10.77 36.09 7.96
CA ASP A 64 -11.83 35.07 7.99
C ASP A 64 -11.54 33.85 7.09
N PHE A 65 -10.32 33.73 6.54
CA PHE A 65 -9.96 32.59 5.69
C PHE A 65 -9.74 31.32 6.53
N SER A 66 -10.47 30.25 6.23
CA SER A 66 -10.24 28.95 6.87
C SER A 66 -10.64 27.78 5.98
N LEU A 67 -9.76 26.79 5.92
CA LEU A 67 -10.05 25.49 5.30
C LEU A 67 -10.68 24.51 6.29
N SER A 68 -10.58 24.78 7.60
CA SER A 68 -11.08 23.88 8.64
C SER A 68 -12.60 23.94 8.75
N ARG A 69 -13.21 22.82 9.15
CA ARG A 69 -14.62 22.84 9.61
C ARG A 69 -14.74 23.24 11.08
N TRP A 70 -13.64 23.31 11.83
CA TRP A 70 -13.68 23.66 13.25
C TRP A 70 -13.42 25.15 13.41
N PRO A 71 -14.32 25.88 14.10
CA PRO A 71 -14.13 27.30 14.34
C PRO A 71 -12.89 27.51 15.20
N ASP A 72 -12.15 28.59 14.92
CA ASP A 72 -10.95 28.99 15.65
C ASP A 72 -9.81 27.96 15.64
N VAL A 73 -9.82 27.02 14.69
CA VAL A 73 -8.74 26.06 14.49
C VAL A 73 -8.24 26.11 13.06
N ASP A 74 -7.00 26.56 12.90
CA ASP A 74 -6.30 26.54 11.61
C ASP A 74 -5.89 25.11 11.21
N TYR A 75 -5.04 25.00 10.19
CA TYR A 75 -4.36 23.75 9.90
C TYR A 75 -3.37 23.36 11.01
N GLN A 76 -3.05 22.08 11.08
CA GLN A 76 -2.05 21.52 12.00
C GLN A 76 -0.91 20.89 11.21
N GLN A 77 0.33 21.10 11.65
CA GLN A 77 1.48 20.37 11.12
C GLN A 77 1.72 19.10 11.96
N LEU A 78 1.47 17.93 11.37
CA LEU A 78 1.66 16.63 12.01
C LEU A 78 3.12 16.17 12.01
N ALA A 79 3.86 16.53 10.97
CA ALA A 79 5.28 16.21 10.83
C ALA A 79 6.00 17.27 10.00
N SER A 80 7.25 17.57 10.37
CA SER A 80 8.14 18.40 9.55
C SER A 80 8.70 17.60 8.37
N ARG A 81 9.14 18.31 7.32
CA ARG A 81 9.93 17.71 6.24
C ARG A 81 11.15 16.97 6.81
N SER A 82 11.49 15.84 6.20
CA SER A 82 12.60 15.01 6.65
C SER A 82 13.36 14.39 5.48
N THR A 83 14.60 14.01 5.73
CA THR A 83 15.46 13.33 4.77
C THR A 83 15.83 11.98 5.36
N TYR A 84 15.72 10.91 4.58
CA TYR A 84 16.06 9.56 5.00
C TYR A 84 16.98 8.90 3.96
N ALA A 85 17.84 7.99 4.41
CA ALA A 85 18.68 7.20 3.54
C ALA A 85 18.18 5.75 3.53
N SER A 86 17.98 5.18 2.33
CA SER A 86 17.55 3.79 2.16
C SER A 86 18.25 3.19 0.94
N TYR A 87 18.89 2.03 1.12
CA TYR A 87 19.60 1.30 0.06
C TYR A 87 20.57 2.18 -0.77
N GLY A 88 21.33 3.05 -0.09
CA GLY A 88 22.29 3.96 -0.73
C GLY A 88 21.66 5.14 -1.48
N ARG A 89 20.33 5.31 -1.44
CA ARG A 89 19.62 6.47 -1.96
C ARG A 89 19.17 7.39 -0.83
N VAL A 90 19.19 8.69 -1.07
CA VAL A 90 18.62 9.70 -0.18
C VAL A 90 17.22 10.04 -0.69
N GLY A 91 16.22 9.85 0.16
CA GLY A 91 14.84 10.24 -0.07
C GLY A 91 14.45 11.43 0.79
N HIS A 92 13.42 12.15 0.35
CA HIS A 92 12.85 13.28 1.07
C HIS A 92 11.37 13.00 1.34
N SER A 93 10.94 13.18 2.59
CA SER A 93 9.52 13.19 2.95
C SER A 93 9.09 14.65 3.12
N PRO A 94 8.03 15.10 2.45
CA PRO A 94 7.48 16.43 2.69
C PRO A 94 6.90 16.53 4.10
N ALA A 95 6.61 17.77 4.53
CA ALA A 95 5.84 17.99 5.74
C ALA A 95 4.45 17.37 5.60
N ARG A 96 3.82 17.07 6.73
CA ARG A 96 2.46 16.54 6.76
C ARG A 96 1.57 17.51 7.50
N TYR A 97 0.48 17.85 6.87
CA TYR A 97 -0.51 18.77 7.41
C TYR A 97 -1.83 18.04 7.69
N ASN A 98 -2.69 18.68 8.47
CA ASN A 98 -4.03 18.25 8.79
C ASN A 98 -4.95 19.47 8.80
N VAL A 99 -6.15 19.32 8.24
CA VAL A 99 -7.19 20.36 8.26
C VAL A 99 -8.35 19.79 9.07
N PRO A 100 -8.57 20.22 10.31
CA PRO A 100 -9.56 19.58 11.17
C PRO A 100 -10.95 19.54 10.53
N GLY A 101 -11.56 18.34 10.54
CA GLY A 101 -12.85 18.07 9.90
C GLY A 101 -12.79 17.71 8.41
N ARG A 102 -11.61 17.70 7.78
CA ARG A 102 -11.40 17.28 6.38
C ARG A 102 -10.17 16.36 6.29
N ALA A 103 -10.19 15.41 5.36
CA ALA A 103 -9.01 14.59 5.04
C ALA A 103 -8.20 15.23 3.91
N ILE A 104 -6.87 15.15 3.97
CA ILE A 104 -6.00 15.59 2.87
C ILE A 104 -5.49 14.37 2.08
N ILE A 105 -5.58 14.43 0.76
CA ILE A 105 -4.85 13.56 -0.17
C ILE A 105 -3.84 14.44 -0.91
N ASP A 106 -2.56 14.18 -0.66
CA ASP A 106 -1.44 14.87 -1.31
C ASP A 106 -0.98 14.06 -2.53
N GLU A 107 -1.31 14.52 -3.74
CA GLU A 107 -0.98 13.84 -4.99
C GLU A 107 0.53 13.72 -5.22
N SER A 108 1.32 14.65 -4.69
CA SER A 108 2.79 14.60 -4.79
C SER A 108 3.41 13.53 -3.90
N ASN A 109 2.68 13.02 -2.90
CA ASN A 109 3.19 12.13 -1.86
C ASN A 109 2.21 11.02 -1.47
N THR A 110 1.48 10.49 -2.45
CA THR A 110 0.57 9.36 -2.28
C THR A 110 0.92 8.22 -3.23
N PHE A 111 0.96 6.99 -2.69
CA PHE A 111 1.15 5.79 -3.50
C PHE A 111 -0.19 5.24 -3.99
N PHE A 112 -1.11 4.96 -3.06
CA PHE A 112 -2.36 4.28 -3.38
C PHE A 112 -3.27 5.11 -4.26
N TYR A 113 -3.35 6.43 -4.08
CA TYR A 113 -4.22 7.25 -4.92
C TYR A 113 -3.76 7.23 -6.38
N GLY A 114 -2.44 7.38 -6.64
CA GLY A 114 -1.88 7.40 -7.99
C GLY A 114 -1.93 6.04 -8.70
N GLU A 115 -1.85 4.95 -7.95
CA GLU A 115 -1.89 3.59 -8.50
C GLU A 115 -3.31 2.98 -8.58
N THR A 116 -4.30 3.64 -7.97
CA THR A 116 -5.68 3.15 -7.88
C THR A 116 -6.66 4.29 -8.16
N ASN A 117 -7.46 4.70 -7.17
CA ASN A 117 -8.30 5.88 -7.13
C ASN A 117 -8.87 6.03 -5.69
N LEU A 118 -9.84 6.93 -5.51
CA LEU A 118 -10.50 7.11 -4.23
C LEU A 118 -11.25 5.85 -3.75
N ASP A 119 -11.94 5.13 -4.63
CA ASP A 119 -12.64 3.90 -4.26
C ASP A 119 -11.69 2.80 -3.76
N GLY A 120 -10.52 2.69 -4.37
CA GLY A 120 -9.44 1.82 -3.91
C GLY A 120 -8.96 2.18 -2.50
N ILE A 121 -8.78 3.48 -2.23
CA ILE A 121 -8.45 3.97 -0.88
C ILE A 121 -9.54 3.62 0.13
N LEU A 122 -10.80 3.90 -0.20
CA LEU A 122 -11.94 3.65 0.69
C LEU A 122 -12.12 2.15 0.99
N ASP A 123 -11.91 1.28 -0.01
CA ASP A 123 -11.90 -0.18 0.19
C ASP A 123 -10.79 -0.59 1.17
N LEU A 124 -9.58 -0.02 1.05
CA LEU A 124 -8.49 -0.29 2.00
C LEU A 124 -8.74 0.32 3.39
N VAL A 125 -9.42 1.46 3.51
CA VAL A 125 -9.84 2.02 4.80
C VAL A 125 -10.76 1.04 5.51
N SER A 126 -11.74 0.47 4.78
CA SER A 126 -12.69 -0.48 5.36
C SER A 126 -12.01 -1.74 5.93
N ARG A 127 -10.88 -2.17 5.34
CA ARG A 127 -10.11 -3.36 5.72
C ARG A 127 -9.05 -3.11 6.78
N SER A 128 -8.35 -1.98 6.67
CA SER A 128 -7.22 -1.65 7.53
C SER A 128 -7.59 -0.80 8.74
N LYS A 129 -8.81 -0.23 8.74
CA LYS A 129 -9.31 0.75 9.72
C LYS A 129 -8.42 1.98 9.87
N LYS A 130 -7.51 2.22 8.92
CA LYS A 130 -6.72 3.46 8.90
C LYS A 130 -7.58 4.61 8.39
N PRO A 131 -7.48 5.82 8.96
CA PRO A 131 -8.12 7.01 8.41
C PRO A 131 -7.67 7.27 6.97
N VAL A 132 -8.57 7.85 6.14
CA VAL A 132 -8.32 8.15 4.71
C VAL A 132 -7.00 8.89 4.49
N GLN A 133 -6.79 9.97 5.23
CA GLN A 133 -5.58 10.79 5.13
C GLN A 133 -4.31 10.01 5.52
N GLU A 134 -4.39 9.16 6.53
CA GLU A 134 -3.26 8.30 6.88
C GLU A 134 -2.96 7.25 5.81
N LEU A 135 -4.02 6.70 5.20
CA LEU A 135 -3.89 5.69 4.16
C LEU A 135 -3.28 6.28 2.89
N ALA A 136 -3.65 7.51 2.55
CA ALA A 136 -3.17 8.21 1.35
C ALA A 136 -1.63 8.29 1.31
N TRP A 137 -0.97 8.57 2.44
CA TRP A 137 0.51 8.63 2.52
C TRP A 137 1.17 7.36 3.08
N ALA A 138 0.40 6.31 3.37
CA ALA A 138 0.92 5.07 3.95
C ALA A 138 1.66 4.25 2.88
N SER A 139 2.75 3.60 3.30
CA SER A 139 3.37 2.56 2.48
C SER A 139 2.47 1.32 2.42
N ILE A 140 2.63 0.52 1.37
CA ILE A 140 1.87 -0.73 1.20
C ILE A 140 2.03 -1.64 2.43
N GLY A 141 3.25 -1.77 2.95
CA GLY A 141 3.54 -2.58 4.14
C GLY A 141 2.88 -2.04 5.42
N ASN A 142 2.71 -0.71 5.53
CA ASN A 142 2.00 -0.11 6.65
C ASN A 142 0.49 -0.45 6.62
N VAL A 143 -0.14 -0.39 5.44
CA VAL A 143 -1.54 -0.79 5.26
C VAL A 143 -1.72 -2.30 5.49
N LEU A 144 -0.84 -3.13 4.93
CA LEU A 144 -0.85 -4.58 5.18
C LEU A 144 -0.72 -4.91 6.68
N THR A 145 0.17 -4.21 7.39
CA THR A 145 0.32 -4.39 8.84
C THR A 145 -0.94 -4.03 9.59
N ALA A 146 -1.64 -2.97 9.20
CA ALA A 146 -2.89 -2.59 9.84
C ALA A 146 -4.00 -3.64 9.61
N ILE A 147 -4.07 -4.23 8.41
CA ILE A 147 -4.98 -5.36 8.13
C ILE A 147 -4.62 -6.56 9.01
N GLN A 148 -3.33 -6.90 9.12
CA GLN A 148 -2.85 -7.95 10.01
C GLN A 148 -3.24 -7.67 11.47
N ILE A 149 -3.06 -6.44 11.96
CA ILE A 149 -3.46 -6.05 13.32
C ILE A 149 -4.96 -6.28 13.55
N CYS A 150 -5.81 -5.96 12.56
CA CYS A 150 -7.25 -6.22 12.66
C CYS A 150 -7.54 -7.71 12.80
N GLU A 151 -6.93 -8.56 11.96
CA GLU A 151 -7.11 -10.03 12.06
C GLU A 151 -6.59 -10.58 13.40
N ALA A 152 -5.45 -10.10 13.90
CA ALA A 152 -4.92 -10.51 15.20
C ALA A 152 -5.87 -10.13 16.35
N TYR A 153 -6.46 -8.93 16.26
CA TYR A 153 -7.46 -8.45 17.23
C TYR A 153 -8.72 -9.32 17.20
N ASP A 154 -9.24 -9.64 16.02
CA ASP A 154 -10.44 -10.46 15.85
C ASP A 154 -10.26 -11.90 16.37
N ARG A 155 -9.02 -12.40 16.36
CA ARG A 155 -8.63 -13.68 16.98
C ARG A 155 -8.39 -13.62 18.49
N GLY A 156 -8.37 -12.45 19.09
CA GLY A 156 -7.95 -12.27 20.49
C GLY A 156 -6.47 -12.59 20.72
N VAL A 157 -5.60 -12.38 19.73
CA VAL A 157 -4.16 -12.63 19.80
C VAL A 157 -3.40 -11.32 19.98
N LEU A 158 -2.35 -11.36 20.81
CA LEU A 158 -1.52 -10.18 21.08
C LEU A 158 -0.69 -9.76 19.87
N VAL A 159 -0.66 -8.47 19.59
CA VAL A 159 0.19 -7.86 18.56
C VAL A 159 1.57 -7.58 19.14
N PRO A 160 2.67 -7.98 18.45
CA PRO A 160 4.02 -7.64 18.89
C PRO A 160 4.24 -6.12 18.97
N TRP A 161 4.76 -5.66 20.12
CA TRP A 161 5.12 -4.26 20.32
C TRP A 161 6.24 -3.84 19.35
N ASN A 162 7.34 -4.60 19.31
CA ASN A 162 8.47 -4.40 18.39
C ASN A 162 8.52 -5.52 17.32
N SER A 163 9.08 -5.22 16.15
CA SER A 163 9.29 -6.16 15.03
C SER A 163 10.47 -7.12 15.24
N TRP A 164 11.03 -7.18 16.44
CA TRP A 164 12.29 -7.89 16.68
C TRP A 164 12.03 -9.39 16.83
N ARG A 165 12.10 -10.11 15.71
CA ARG A 165 11.96 -11.55 15.69
C ARG A 165 13.21 -12.17 15.07
N HIS A 166 14.01 -12.81 15.91
CA HIS A 166 15.18 -13.55 15.45
C HIS A 166 14.75 -14.77 14.65
N GLU A 167 15.52 -15.05 13.60
CA GLU A 167 15.47 -16.31 12.88
C GLU A 167 15.77 -17.48 13.82
N PHE A 168 15.11 -18.62 13.59
CA PHE A 168 15.43 -19.86 14.29
C PHE A 168 16.81 -20.35 13.87
N TYR A 169 17.52 -21.03 14.77
CA TYR A 169 18.82 -21.62 14.43
C TYR A 169 18.74 -22.48 13.16
N LYS A 170 19.75 -22.32 12.29
CA LYS A 170 19.98 -23.10 11.08
C LYS A 170 21.45 -23.52 11.00
N PRO A 171 21.73 -24.79 10.66
CA PRO A 171 23.07 -25.19 10.24
C PRO A 171 23.51 -24.40 8.99
N MET A 172 24.82 -24.23 8.79
CA MET A 172 25.36 -23.46 7.66
C MET A 172 24.78 -23.92 6.30
N GLY A 173 24.73 -25.23 6.06
CA GLY A 173 24.17 -25.76 4.79
C GLY A 173 22.73 -25.31 4.55
N ALA A 174 21.88 -25.36 5.58
CA ALA A 174 20.51 -24.89 5.49
C ALA A 174 20.41 -23.38 5.28
N LEU A 175 21.31 -22.60 5.90
CA LEU A 175 21.39 -21.15 5.66
C LEU A 175 21.72 -20.85 4.19
N HIS A 176 22.70 -21.56 3.62
CA HIS A 176 23.10 -21.41 2.22
C HIS A 176 21.99 -21.81 1.23
N ASP A 177 21.24 -22.87 1.52
CA ASP A 177 20.11 -23.29 0.69
C ASP A 177 18.90 -22.35 0.82
N ALA A 178 18.70 -21.76 2.00
CA ALA A 178 17.60 -20.85 2.29
C ALA A 178 17.81 -19.43 1.73
N ASP A 179 19.07 -18.97 1.64
CA ASP A 179 19.46 -17.67 1.06
C ASP A 179 19.30 -17.60 -0.49
N ARG A 180 18.46 -18.47 -1.05
CA ARG A 180 18.12 -18.48 -2.47
C ARG A 180 16.80 -17.75 -2.67
N GLY A 181 16.83 -16.70 -3.50
CA GLY A 181 15.64 -16.00 -3.97
C GLY A 181 14.90 -16.76 -5.08
N GLY A 182 14.26 -16.00 -5.97
CA GLY A 182 13.64 -16.53 -7.19
C GLY A 182 14.64 -17.22 -8.12
N PHE A 183 14.14 -18.08 -9.02
CA PHE A 183 14.97 -18.74 -10.01
C PHE A 183 14.97 -17.96 -11.32
N ILE A 184 16.14 -17.75 -11.92
CA ILE A 184 16.30 -17.07 -13.21
C ILE A 184 16.90 -18.09 -14.19
N PHE A 185 16.22 -18.32 -15.31
CA PHE A 185 16.80 -19.07 -16.42
C PHE A 185 17.69 -18.16 -17.24
N ALA A 186 18.85 -18.68 -17.65
CA ALA A 186 19.62 -18.05 -18.72
C ALA A 186 18.77 -18.08 -20.00
N PRO A 187 18.46 -16.92 -20.62
CA PRO A 187 17.68 -16.89 -21.85
C PRO A 187 18.51 -17.42 -23.01
N GLU A 188 17.84 -17.99 -24.02
CA GLU A 188 18.47 -18.23 -25.32
C GLU A 188 18.67 -16.89 -26.03
N VAL A 189 19.92 -16.49 -26.25
CA VAL A 189 20.24 -15.18 -26.84
C VAL A 189 20.04 -15.23 -28.35
N GLY A 190 19.18 -14.35 -28.88
CA GLY A 190 18.91 -14.26 -30.31
C GLY A 190 17.65 -13.45 -30.60
N LEU A 191 17.33 -13.29 -31.88
CA LEU A 191 16.02 -12.84 -32.32
C LEU A 191 15.08 -14.04 -32.32
N HIS A 192 13.94 -13.90 -31.66
CA HIS A 192 12.91 -14.93 -31.57
C HIS A 192 11.61 -14.41 -32.18
N GLU A 193 10.90 -15.29 -32.88
CA GLU A 193 9.57 -15.04 -33.42
C GLU A 193 8.58 -16.00 -32.74
N ASN A 194 7.29 -15.61 -32.64
CA ASN A 194 6.24 -16.41 -31.98
C ASN A 194 6.49 -16.67 -30.47
N VAL A 195 6.92 -15.62 -29.75
CA VAL A 195 7.14 -15.69 -28.29
C VAL A 195 5.80 -15.58 -27.55
N HIS A 196 5.56 -16.52 -26.64
CA HIS A 196 4.40 -16.52 -25.75
C HIS A 196 4.82 -16.23 -24.31
N GLU A 197 4.10 -15.34 -23.63
CA GLU A 197 4.29 -15.03 -22.23
C GLU A 197 3.24 -15.76 -21.37
N LEU A 198 3.73 -16.47 -20.34
CA LEU A 198 2.90 -17.12 -19.34
C LEU A 198 3.27 -16.53 -17.97
N ASP A 199 2.27 -16.07 -17.24
CA ASP A 199 2.44 -15.53 -15.90
C ASP A 199 1.47 -16.20 -14.91
N PHE A 200 1.95 -16.43 -13.70
CA PHE A 200 1.15 -16.96 -12.61
C PHE A 200 0.34 -15.84 -11.97
N SER A 201 -0.98 -15.99 -11.94
CA SER A 201 -1.84 -15.03 -11.26
C SER A 201 -1.57 -15.02 -9.76
N SER A 202 -0.95 -13.95 -9.26
CA SER A 202 -0.68 -13.75 -7.83
C SER A 202 0.05 -14.93 -7.18
N LEU A 203 1.16 -15.37 -7.78
CA LEU A 203 1.91 -16.57 -7.37
C LEU A 203 2.16 -16.65 -5.86
N TYR A 204 2.81 -15.63 -5.28
CA TYR A 204 3.23 -15.70 -3.87
C TYR A 204 2.06 -15.71 -2.87
N PRO A 205 1.04 -14.83 -2.96
CA PRO A 205 -0.15 -14.95 -2.12
C PRO A 205 -0.81 -16.32 -2.20
N ASN A 206 -0.89 -16.90 -3.40
CA ASN A 206 -1.46 -18.23 -3.60
C ASN A 206 -0.58 -19.32 -2.97
N ILE A 207 0.75 -19.22 -3.06
CA ILE A 207 1.65 -20.13 -2.34
C ILE A 207 1.40 -20.04 -0.83
N ILE A 208 1.30 -18.84 -0.27
CA ILE A 208 1.02 -18.65 1.16
C ILE A 208 -0.26 -19.38 1.57
N CYS A 209 -1.35 -19.15 0.82
CA CYS A 209 -2.65 -19.69 1.19
C CYS A 209 -2.77 -21.21 0.93
N THR A 210 -2.27 -21.69 -0.21
CA THR A 210 -2.39 -23.11 -0.61
C THR A 210 -1.39 -24.03 0.11
N ARG A 211 -0.23 -23.50 0.53
CA ARG A 211 0.80 -24.26 1.27
C ARG A 211 0.83 -23.93 2.75
N ASN A 212 -0.15 -23.17 3.25
CA ASN A 212 -0.31 -22.79 4.65
C ASN A 212 0.94 -22.14 5.28
N VAL A 213 1.66 -21.31 4.50
CA VAL A 213 2.91 -20.70 4.97
C VAL A 213 2.59 -19.51 5.87
N SER A 214 2.76 -19.69 7.18
CA SER A 214 2.49 -18.62 8.15
C SER A 214 3.41 -18.66 9.38
N PRO A 215 3.73 -17.50 10.01
CA PRO A 215 4.70 -17.40 11.10
C PRO A 215 4.37 -18.13 12.40
N ASP A 216 3.13 -18.56 12.56
CA ASP A 216 2.56 -19.31 13.68
C ASP A 216 2.59 -20.83 13.47
N VAL A 217 2.72 -21.29 12.23
CA VAL A 217 2.64 -22.72 11.86
C VAL A 217 3.91 -23.25 11.20
N ILE A 218 4.81 -22.38 10.75
CA ILE A 218 6.09 -22.77 10.15
C ILE A 218 7.11 -23.20 11.22
N ARG A 219 7.84 -24.29 10.94
CA ARG A 219 8.82 -24.92 11.84
C ARG A 219 8.24 -25.16 13.24
N CYS A 220 7.01 -25.66 13.28
CA CYS A 220 6.32 -25.98 14.53
C CYS A 220 6.96 -27.19 15.24
N ASP A 221 6.87 -27.21 16.57
CA ASP A 221 7.41 -28.31 17.39
C ASP A 221 6.57 -29.59 17.29
N CYS A 222 5.27 -29.49 16.98
CA CYS A 222 4.37 -30.63 16.88
C CYS A 222 4.60 -31.52 15.65
N HIS A 223 5.29 -31.01 14.62
CA HIS A 223 5.60 -31.73 13.37
C HIS A 223 7.09 -31.66 13.03
N SER A 224 7.98 -31.80 14.02
CA SER A 224 9.44 -31.64 13.84
C SER A 224 10.06 -32.58 12.79
N ASP A 225 9.42 -33.72 12.52
CA ASP A 225 9.92 -34.73 11.58
C ASP A 225 9.46 -34.47 10.13
N HIS A 226 8.53 -33.54 9.93
CA HIS A 226 8.05 -33.17 8.60
C HIS A 226 9.08 -32.31 7.84
N LYS A 227 9.05 -32.39 6.51
CA LYS A 227 9.93 -31.67 5.60
C LYS A 227 9.15 -31.11 4.42
N ASP A 228 8.11 -30.35 4.74
CA ASP A 228 7.11 -29.88 3.78
C ASP A 228 7.70 -28.85 2.80
N VAL A 229 8.70 -28.08 3.25
CA VAL A 229 9.33 -27.04 2.41
C VAL A 229 10.47 -27.61 1.56
N PRO A 230 10.40 -27.53 0.21
CA PRO A 230 11.35 -28.12 -0.71
C PRO A 230 12.79 -27.65 -0.47
N GLY A 231 13.70 -28.60 -0.24
CA GLY A 231 15.13 -28.34 -0.07
C GLY A 231 15.53 -27.64 1.24
N LEU A 232 14.58 -27.21 2.08
CA LEU A 232 14.88 -26.51 3.33
C LEU A 232 14.61 -27.35 4.58
N GLY A 233 13.78 -28.41 4.45
CA GLY A 233 13.46 -29.30 5.56
C GLY A 233 12.66 -28.63 6.68
N TYR A 234 11.92 -27.55 6.36
CA TYR A 234 11.01 -26.93 7.32
C TYR A 234 9.70 -27.70 7.34
N SER A 235 9.15 -27.87 8.54
CA SER A 235 7.79 -28.35 8.75
C SER A 235 6.78 -27.22 8.65
N ILE A 236 5.55 -27.52 8.26
CA ILE A 236 4.39 -26.63 8.31
C ILE A 236 3.26 -27.40 9.02
N CYS A 237 2.68 -26.79 10.06
CA CYS A 237 1.57 -27.40 10.78
C CYS A 237 0.32 -27.57 9.89
N ASP A 238 -0.48 -28.57 10.19
CA ASP A 238 -1.81 -28.75 9.59
C ASP A 238 -2.84 -27.71 10.08
N ASP A 239 -2.58 -27.08 11.23
CA ASP A 239 -3.39 -25.99 11.74
C ASP A 239 -3.40 -24.83 10.76
N ARG A 240 -4.56 -24.21 10.55
CA ARG A 240 -4.69 -23.09 9.61
C ARG A 240 -3.90 -21.88 10.08
N GLY A 241 -2.94 -21.47 9.27
CA GLY A 241 -2.01 -20.39 9.57
C GLY A 241 -2.66 -19.01 9.50
N TYR A 242 -2.29 -18.15 10.44
CA TYR A 242 -2.74 -16.77 10.55
C TYR A 242 -2.67 -15.96 9.23
N LEU A 243 -1.58 -16.04 8.46
CA LEU A 243 -1.46 -15.30 7.21
C LEU A 243 -2.46 -15.76 6.14
N VAL A 244 -2.92 -17.01 6.19
CA VAL A 244 -3.93 -17.50 5.26
C VAL A 244 -5.24 -16.74 5.50
N ASP A 245 -5.60 -16.49 6.75
CA ASP A 245 -6.81 -15.75 7.09
C ASP A 245 -6.70 -14.25 6.84
N VAL A 246 -5.50 -13.69 6.90
CA VAL A 246 -5.24 -12.32 6.44
C VAL A 246 -5.41 -12.21 4.92
N LEU A 247 -4.86 -13.15 4.14
CA LEU A 247 -4.69 -12.99 2.70
C LEU A 247 -5.80 -13.60 1.86
N GLN A 248 -6.39 -14.73 2.27
CA GLN A 248 -7.44 -15.41 1.50
C GLN A 248 -8.63 -14.49 1.23
N PRO A 249 -9.17 -13.73 2.21
CA PRO A 249 -10.28 -12.80 1.95
C PRO A 249 -9.92 -11.68 0.96
N ILE A 250 -8.65 -11.31 0.87
CA ILE A 250 -8.16 -10.29 -0.08
C ILE A 250 -8.07 -10.88 -1.49
N ILE A 251 -7.59 -12.13 -1.62
CA ILE A 251 -7.54 -12.86 -2.88
C ILE A 251 -8.96 -13.06 -3.42
N ASP A 252 -9.85 -13.59 -2.58
CA ASP A 252 -11.24 -13.89 -2.96
C ASP A 252 -11.97 -12.62 -3.40
N ALA A 253 -11.89 -11.55 -2.59
CA ALA A 253 -12.51 -10.27 -2.93
C ALA A 253 -11.97 -9.71 -4.25
N ARG A 254 -10.66 -9.85 -4.51
CA ARG A 254 -10.08 -9.37 -5.76
C ARG A 254 -10.57 -10.19 -6.96
N ASP A 255 -10.72 -11.51 -6.82
CA ASP A 255 -11.21 -12.36 -7.89
C ASP A 255 -12.69 -12.09 -8.19
N GLU A 256 -13.51 -11.84 -7.17
CA GLU A 256 -14.89 -11.40 -7.30
C GLU A 256 -15.00 -10.07 -8.04
N ILE A 257 -14.19 -9.07 -7.67
CA ILE A 257 -14.14 -7.77 -8.33
C ILE A 257 -13.71 -7.94 -9.79
N LYS A 258 -12.66 -8.73 -10.07
CA LYS A 258 -12.24 -9.01 -11.45
C LYS A 258 -13.34 -9.72 -12.26
N ALA A 259 -14.12 -10.60 -11.64
CA ALA A 259 -15.27 -11.21 -12.29
C ALA A 259 -16.38 -10.19 -12.57
N ALA A 260 -16.62 -9.24 -11.65
CA ALA A 260 -17.55 -8.14 -11.85
C ALA A 260 -17.12 -7.23 -13.01
N ILE A 261 -15.85 -6.83 -13.09
CA ILE A 261 -15.29 -6.06 -14.21
C ILE A 261 -15.55 -6.78 -15.53
N ARG A 262 -15.26 -8.09 -15.61
CA ARG A 262 -15.48 -8.90 -16.82
C ARG A 262 -16.95 -8.96 -17.22
N ARG A 263 -17.88 -8.96 -16.25
CA ARG A 263 -19.33 -8.95 -16.53
C ARG A 263 -19.76 -7.57 -17.03
N GLU A 264 -19.29 -6.51 -16.39
CA GLU A 264 -19.63 -5.13 -16.75
C GLU A 264 -19.16 -4.78 -18.16
N LYS A 265 -17.91 -5.12 -18.52
CA LYS A 265 -17.37 -4.92 -19.88
C LYS A 265 -18.11 -5.69 -20.98
N LYS A 266 -18.94 -6.68 -20.63
CA LYS A 266 -19.74 -7.47 -21.59
C LYS A 266 -21.17 -6.97 -21.74
N ARG A 267 -21.59 -5.98 -20.96
CA ARG A 267 -22.93 -5.39 -21.07
C ARG A 267 -23.01 -4.50 -22.32
N ASP A 268 -24.20 -4.43 -22.90
CA ASP A 268 -24.51 -3.41 -23.90
C ASP A 268 -24.63 -2.05 -23.20
N GLY A 269 -23.68 -1.15 -23.46
CA GLY A 269 -23.52 0.10 -22.72
C GLY A 269 -22.97 -0.13 -21.30
N PRO A 270 -21.67 -0.46 -21.17
CA PRO A 270 -21.01 -0.55 -19.87
C PRO A 270 -21.10 0.77 -19.10
N ASP A 271 -21.30 0.68 -17.79
CA ASP A 271 -21.22 1.80 -16.88
C ASP A 271 -19.74 2.10 -16.57
N GLU A 272 -19.23 3.18 -17.16
CA GLU A 272 -17.81 3.57 -17.04
C GLU A 272 -17.44 3.98 -15.62
N ASP A 273 -18.35 4.63 -14.88
CA ASP A 273 -18.11 5.02 -13.48
C ASP A 273 -17.99 3.77 -12.60
N ARG A 274 -18.88 2.79 -12.84
CA ARG A 274 -18.81 1.50 -12.15
C ARG A 274 -17.54 0.71 -12.49
N LEU A 275 -17.08 0.79 -13.74
CA LEU A 275 -15.82 0.16 -14.14
C LEU A 275 -14.64 0.81 -13.42
N ALA A 276 -14.58 2.15 -13.37
CA ALA A 276 -13.54 2.89 -12.67
C ALA A 276 -13.50 2.53 -11.17
N GLU A 277 -14.65 2.47 -10.49
CA GLU A 277 -14.74 2.04 -9.10
C GLU A 277 -14.14 0.64 -8.91
N LEU A 278 -14.58 -0.34 -9.72
CA LEU A 278 -14.14 -1.72 -9.60
C LEU A 278 -12.65 -1.88 -9.92
N GLU A 279 -12.14 -1.17 -10.93
CA GLU A 279 -10.74 -1.19 -11.31
C GLU A 279 -9.85 -0.61 -10.20
N GLY A 280 -10.25 0.50 -9.60
CA GLY A 280 -9.58 1.09 -8.45
C GLY A 280 -9.48 0.13 -7.26
N ARG A 281 -10.61 -0.48 -6.88
CA ARG A 281 -10.66 -1.48 -5.79
C ARG A 281 -9.79 -2.70 -6.10
N SER A 282 -9.85 -3.23 -7.33
CA SER A 282 -9.00 -4.34 -7.77
C SER A 282 -7.50 -3.99 -7.74
N GLY A 283 -7.15 -2.76 -8.13
CA GLY A 283 -5.79 -2.22 -8.09
C GLY A 283 -5.26 -2.12 -6.67
N ALA A 284 -6.08 -1.63 -5.74
CA ALA A 284 -5.73 -1.54 -4.33
C ALA A 284 -5.40 -2.91 -3.71
N LEU A 285 -6.26 -3.90 -3.93
CA LEU A 285 -6.01 -5.26 -3.43
C LEU A 285 -4.81 -5.92 -4.12
N LYS A 286 -4.57 -5.66 -5.41
CA LYS A 286 -3.37 -6.13 -6.11
C LYS A 286 -2.12 -5.67 -5.37
N TRP A 287 -2.02 -4.39 -5.01
CA TRP A 287 -0.84 -3.84 -4.36
C TRP A 287 -0.60 -4.44 -2.97
N ILE A 288 -1.65 -4.64 -2.18
CA ILE A 288 -1.53 -5.35 -0.89
C ILE A 288 -0.99 -6.78 -1.08
N LEU A 289 -1.51 -7.50 -2.08
CA LEU A 289 -1.07 -8.86 -2.40
C LEU A 289 0.38 -8.91 -2.93
N VAL A 290 0.83 -7.89 -3.67
CA VAL A 290 2.23 -7.81 -4.14
C VAL A 290 3.20 -7.69 -2.95
N ALA A 291 2.83 -6.94 -1.91
CA ALA A 291 3.72 -6.71 -0.77
C ALA A 291 3.83 -7.91 0.20
N CYS A 292 2.85 -8.83 0.23
CA CYS A 292 2.76 -9.85 1.27
C CYS A 292 4.01 -10.74 1.40
N PHE A 293 4.65 -11.07 0.27
CA PHE A 293 5.88 -11.87 0.21
C PHE A 293 7.10 -11.11 0.74
N GLY A 294 7.37 -9.92 0.18
CA GLY A 294 8.52 -9.11 0.58
C GLY A 294 8.44 -8.74 2.06
N TYR A 295 7.22 -8.54 2.58
CA TYR A 295 7.00 -8.23 3.98
C TYR A 295 7.41 -9.35 4.93
N GLN A 296 7.43 -10.63 4.50
CA GLN A 296 7.92 -11.73 5.34
C GLN A 296 9.43 -11.66 5.59
N GLY A 297 10.20 -11.11 4.64
CA GLY A 297 11.65 -10.93 4.77
C GLY A 297 12.06 -9.55 5.31
N PHE A 298 11.10 -8.66 5.58
CA PHE A 298 11.40 -7.30 6.01
C PHE A 298 11.64 -7.24 7.52
N SER A 299 12.82 -6.76 7.95
CA SER A 299 13.23 -6.72 9.36
C SER A 299 12.34 -5.87 10.26
N ASN A 300 11.61 -4.89 9.72
CA ASN A 300 10.67 -4.06 10.48
C ASN A 300 9.21 -4.53 10.36
N ALA A 301 8.94 -5.69 9.76
CA ALA A 301 7.59 -6.25 9.71
C ALA A 301 7.20 -6.86 11.07
N LYS A 302 6.08 -6.42 11.63
CA LYS A 302 5.58 -6.93 12.93
C LYS A 302 5.27 -8.42 12.92
N PHE A 303 4.70 -8.89 11.82
CA PHE A 303 4.33 -10.29 11.61
C PHE A 303 5.26 -10.99 10.61
N GLY A 304 6.38 -10.36 10.23
CA GLY A 304 7.34 -10.96 9.32
C GLY A 304 8.06 -12.15 9.95
N ARG A 305 8.43 -13.11 9.10
CA ARG A 305 9.19 -14.30 9.49
C ARG A 305 10.04 -14.74 8.30
N ILE A 306 11.36 -14.69 8.43
CA ILE A 306 12.28 -14.99 7.33
C ILE A 306 12.09 -16.41 6.80
N GLU A 307 11.75 -17.37 7.66
CA GLU A 307 11.47 -18.75 7.25
C GLU A 307 10.24 -18.84 6.34
N CYS A 308 9.24 -17.96 6.50
CA CYS A 308 8.12 -17.87 5.57
C CYS A 308 8.59 -17.34 4.20
N HIS A 309 9.44 -16.31 4.19
CA HIS A 309 10.02 -15.77 2.96
C HIS A 309 10.81 -16.83 2.18
N GLU A 310 11.65 -17.59 2.88
CA GLU A 310 12.45 -18.68 2.30
C GLU A 310 11.56 -19.82 1.80
N ALA A 311 10.53 -20.21 2.56
CA ALA A 311 9.58 -21.24 2.15
C ALA A 311 8.79 -20.85 0.90
N ILE A 312 8.32 -19.60 0.82
CA ILE A 312 7.63 -19.09 -0.37
C ILE A 312 8.55 -19.17 -1.60
N ASN A 313 9.82 -18.75 -1.47
CA ASN A 313 10.79 -18.86 -2.56
C ASN A 313 11.03 -20.32 -2.95
N ALA A 314 11.17 -21.24 -1.98
CA ALA A 314 11.37 -22.66 -2.24
C ALA A 314 10.23 -23.28 -3.06
N PHE A 315 8.98 -23.06 -2.63
CA PHE A 315 7.81 -23.51 -3.39
C PHE A 315 7.72 -22.84 -4.77
N ALA A 316 8.01 -21.54 -4.88
CA ALA A 316 7.96 -20.83 -6.15
C ALA A 316 8.97 -21.40 -7.16
N ARG A 317 10.17 -21.77 -6.72
CA ARG A 317 11.17 -22.42 -7.56
C ARG A 317 10.69 -23.79 -8.06
N GLU A 318 10.12 -24.60 -7.17
CA GLU A 318 9.59 -25.91 -7.54
C GLU A 318 8.44 -25.81 -8.56
N ILE A 319 7.51 -24.86 -8.34
CA ILE A 319 6.41 -24.57 -9.27
C ILE A 319 6.96 -24.15 -10.63
N LEU A 320 7.93 -23.23 -10.67
CA LEU A 320 8.52 -22.74 -11.92
C LEU A 320 9.26 -23.86 -12.68
N LEU A 321 10.04 -24.69 -11.97
CA LEU A 321 10.73 -25.84 -12.56
C LEU A 321 9.74 -26.87 -13.11
N THR A 322 8.63 -27.11 -12.40
CA THR A 322 7.57 -28.01 -12.85
C THR A 322 6.87 -27.47 -14.09
N ALA A 323 6.55 -26.17 -14.12
CA ALA A 323 5.92 -25.54 -15.29
C ALA A 323 6.81 -25.62 -16.53
N LYS A 324 8.14 -25.42 -16.38
CA LYS A 324 9.10 -25.60 -17.47
C LYS A 324 9.18 -27.03 -18.01
N LEU A 325 8.83 -28.05 -17.22
CA LEU A 325 8.79 -29.43 -17.72
C LEU A 325 7.51 -29.72 -18.51
N LEU A 326 6.47 -28.90 -18.35
CA LEU A 326 5.17 -29.06 -19.00
C LEU A 326 5.03 -28.26 -20.30
N TYR A 327 5.88 -27.23 -20.49
CA TYR A 327 5.89 -26.33 -21.65
C TYR A 327 7.31 -26.20 -22.20
#